data_AF-A0A1A0HCX0-F1
#
_entry.id   AF-A0A1A0HCX0-F1
#
_cell.length_a   1.000
_cell.length_b   1.000
_cell.length_c   1.000
_cell.angle_alpha   90.00
_cell.angle_beta   90.00
_cell.angle_gamma   90.00
#
_symmetry.space_group_name_H-M   'P 1'
#
loop_
_entity.id
_entity.type
_entity.pdbx_description
1 polymer ?
#
loop_
_entity_poly.entity_id
_entity_poly.type
_entity_poly.pdbx_seq_one_letter_code
_entity_poly.pdbx_strand_id
1 'polypeptide(L)'
;VFAVTITENTVQISTIDITLGDLTINAGVYYSIVNSALVTLAGSVTNAGGFYVTSANGLAASVVMTGSSFVNSGTCAFNSLSATVLSTYDIATLGSFLNTGDMYFGISGATIVGTPFIVTSVTSWSNDGMMVFRRASGDSALLVIEQVVGSGGLSTILNDGSICLYNTYWLQTTSIVGSGCITVGSGSEMQLQLSVGTLLFSVAESQTIYLASSDSVLSILGLSLSLLPDNTITVAGFGNGNKIELDILFLSYTYSSTTGILRLTLAILLSVEIYIGPGYNSLYFSTASTLLSKSISYSRSPPNAAPAICACSYNFPEVTTTALSSSTSTTSVNSDGSVETASGVVIVNTDSAGVVTTTTSII
;
A
#
# COMPACT_ATOMS: atom_id res chain seq x y z
N VAL A 1 16.04 -13.22 19.79
CA VAL A 1 15.94 -12.52 18.49
C VAL A 1 17.02 -11.46 18.47
N PHE A 2 17.85 -11.40 17.43
CA PHE A 2 19.00 -10.48 17.36
C PHE A 2 18.70 -9.30 16.43
N ALA A 3 19.32 -8.15 16.72
CA ALA A 3 19.34 -7.03 15.81
C ALA A 3 20.19 -7.36 14.56
N VAL A 4 19.78 -6.86 13.41
CA VAL A 4 20.43 -7.06 12.11
C VAL A 4 20.66 -5.70 11.45
N THR A 5 21.90 -5.44 11.05
CA THR A 5 22.28 -4.26 10.27
C THR A 5 22.81 -4.72 8.92
N ILE A 6 22.20 -4.23 7.85
CA ILE A 6 22.55 -4.55 6.47
C ILE A 6 23.45 -3.42 5.95
N THR A 7 24.73 -3.73 5.78
CA THR A 7 25.77 -2.80 5.30
C THR A 7 26.26 -3.12 3.89
N GLU A 8 25.80 -4.23 3.32
CA GLU A 8 26.08 -4.70 1.96
C GLU A 8 24.86 -5.44 1.41
N ASN A 9 24.78 -5.55 0.08
CA ASN A 9 23.68 -6.26 -0.56
C ASN A 9 23.62 -7.69 -0.04
N THR A 10 22.46 -8.05 0.51
CA THR A 10 22.25 -9.35 1.17
C THR A 10 21.04 -10.02 0.55
N VAL A 11 21.20 -11.28 0.12
CA VAL A 11 20.09 -12.14 -0.32
C VAL A 11 20.04 -13.36 0.59
N GLN A 12 18.88 -13.58 1.23
CA GLN A 12 18.61 -14.75 2.05
C GLN A 12 17.46 -15.55 1.44
N ILE A 13 17.78 -16.74 0.96
CA ILE A 13 16.79 -17.68 0.46
C ILE A 13 16.47 -18.64 1.59
N SER A 14 15.18 -18.76 1.94
CA SER A 14 14.70 -19.64 3.01
C SER A 14 13.26 -20.01 2.71
N THR A 15 12.86 -21.26 2.96
CA THR A 15 11.43 -21.66 2.90
C THR A 15 10.78 -21.71 4.28
N ILE A 16 11.55 -21.50 5.34
CA ILE A 16 11.11 -21.53 6.73
C ILE A 16 10.96 -20.11 7.27
N ASP A 17 10.30 -19.99 8.42
CA ASP A 17 10.07 -18.73 9.08
C ASP A 17 11.37 -18.07 9.55
N ILE A 18 11.44 -16.75 9.41
CA ILE A 18 12.55 -15.91 9.86
C ILE A 18 12.02 -14.95 10.93
N THR A 19 12.73 -14.79 12.04
CA THR A 19 12.44 -13.76 13.05
C THR A 19 13.61 -12.79 13.16
N LEU A 20 13.35 -11.51 12.91
CA LEU A 20 14.33 -10.42 13.00
C LEU A 20 14.01 -9.54 14.20
N GLY A 21 15.06 -9.05 14.87
CA GLY A 21 14.94 -8.09 15.98
C GLY A 21 14.80 -6.68 15.41
N ASP A 22 15.62 -5.76 15.89
CA ASP A 22 15.78 -4.49 15.20
C ASP A 22 16.43 -4.72 13.83
N LEU A 23 15.86 -4.16 12.76
CA LEU A 23 16.37 -4.25 11.40
C LEU A 23 16.76 -2.86 10.93
N THR A 24 18.04 -2.66 10.60
CA THR A 24 18.54 -1.45 9.97
C THR A 24 19.11 -1.79 8.59
N ILE A 25 18.62 -1.14 7.54
CA ILE A 25 19.15 -1.26 6.19
C ILE A 25 19.71 0.09 5.77
N ASN A 26 21.01 0.14 5.54
CA ASN A 26 21.71 1.37 5.17
C ASN A 26 21.35 1.82 3.75
N ALA A 27 21.51 3.11 3.48
CA ALA A 27 21.36 3.65 2.14
C ALA A 27 22.37 3.01 1.16
N GLY A 28 21.93 2.80 -0.07
CA GLY A 28 22.75 2.24 -1.15
C GLY A 28 22.91 0.72 -1.13
N VAL A 29 22.31 0.02 -0.16
CA VAL A 29 22.32 -1.45 -0.07
C VAL A 29 20.90 -2.01 0.07
N TYR A 30 20.75 -3.32 -0.08
CA TYR A 30 19.46 -3.98 0.10
C TYR A 30 19.53 -5.29 0.88
N TYR A 31 18.39 -5.68 1.43
CA TYR A 31 18.14 -7.00 1.99
C TYR A 31 16.94 -7.65 1.30
N SER A 32 17.19 -8.77 0.61
CA SER A 32 16.18 -9.54 -0.11
C SER A 32 15.99 -10.89 0.58
N ILE A 33 14.82 -11.10 1.14
CA ILE A 33 14.39 -12.39 1.70
C ILE A 33 13.50 -13.07 0.67
N VAL A 34 13.86 -14.30 0.28
CA VAL A 34 13.21 -15.01 -0.82
C VAL A 34 12.60 -16.30 -0.30
N ASN A 35 11.30 -16.51 -0.59
CA ASN A 35 10.51 -17.71 -0.28
C ASN A 35 10.19 -18.00 1.20
N SER A 36 10.50 -17.07 2.10
CA SER A 36 10.27 -17.27 3.53
C SER A 36 8.76 -17.35 3.78
N ALA A 37 8.27 -18.48 4.32
CA ALA A 37 6.84 -18.66 4.57
C ALA A 37 6.27 -17.52 5.41
N LEU A 38 7.00 -17.10 6.45
CA LEU A 38 6.74 -15.91 7.25
C LEU A 38 8.03 -15.20 7.64
N VAL A 39 8.08 -13.88 7.50
CA VAL A 39 9.10 -13.00 8.09
C VAL A 39 8.48 -12.23 9.25
N THR A 40 8.93 -12.51 10.47
CA THR A 40 8.50 -11.81 11.69
C THR A 40 9.47 -10.68 12.03
N LEU A 41 8.99 -9.45 12.04
CA LEU A 41 9.72 -8.25 12.45
C LEU A 41 9.35 -7.91 13.89
N ALA A 42 10.17 -8.37 14.84
CA ALA A 42 9.88 -8.28 16.28
C ALA A 42 10.43 -6.98 16.92
N GLY A 43 11.38 -6.30 16.27
CA GLY A 43 11.95 -5.02 16.72
C GLY A 43 11.58 -3.85 15.82
N SER A 44 12.33 -2.76 15.92
CA SER A 44 12.15 -1.58 15.06
C SER A 44 12.73 -1.84 13.67
N VAL A 45 12.10 -1.30 12.63
CA VAL A 45 12.60 -1.33 11.26
C VAL A 45 12.99 0.07 10.83
N THR A 46 14.22 0.24 10.37
CA THR A 46 14.73 1.46 9.72
C THR A 46 15.31 1.09 8.36
N ASN A 47 14.59 1.41 7.29
CA ASN A 47 15.00 1.13 5.91
C ASN A 47 15.32 2.43 5.16
N ALA A 48 16.60 2.67 4.88
CA ALA A 48 17.07 3.73 3.99
C ALA A 48 17.57 3.20 2.63
N GLY A 49 17.54 1.87 2.43
CA GLY A 49 17.98 1.18 1.22
C GLY A 49 16.84 0.41 0.57
N GLY A 50 17.06 -0.87 0.27
CA GLY A 50 16.03 -1.78 -0.23
C GLY A 50 15.65 -2.86 0.79
N PHE A 51 14.37 -3.01 1.13
CA PHE A 51 13.86 -4.12 1.91
C PHE A 51 12.86 -4.94 1.09
N TYR A 52 13.20 -6.20 0.81
CA TYR A 52 12.40 -7.04 -0.08
C TYR A 52 12.05 -8.36 0.59
N VAL A 53 10.78 -8.76 0.48
CA VAL A 53 10.31 -10.10 0.85
C VAL A 53 9.54 -10.65 -0.34
N THR A 54 10.11 -11.62 -1.04
CA THR A 54 9.67 -12.01 -2.38
C THR A 54 9.38 -13.49 -2.50
N SER A 55 8.27 -13.81 -3.14
CA SER A 55 7.95 -15.14 -3.64
C SER A 55 8.66 -15.38 -4.96
N ALA A 56 9.42 -16.46 -5.02
CA ALA A 56 9.94 -17.08 -6.22
C ALA A 56 9.37 -18.51 -6.33
N ASN A 57 9.26 -19.02 -7.56
CA ASN A 57 8.85 -20.41 -7.84
C ASN A 57 7.49 -20.81 -7.24
N GLY A 58 6.58 -19.85 -7.03
CA GLY A 58 5.21 -20.11 -6.58
C GLY A 58 5.03 -20.31 -5.06
N LEU A 59 6.07 -20.10 -4.25
CA LEU A 59 6.04 -20.29 -2.79
C LEU A 59 5.41 -19.09 -2.05
N ALA A 60 5.10 -19.27 -0.76
CA ALA A 60 4.63 -18.17 0.08
C ALA A 60 5.76 -17.18 0.37
N ALA A 61 5.39 -15.92 0.60
CA ALA A 61 6.27 -14.90 1.12
C ALA A 61 5.43 -13.92 1.94
N SER A 62 5.32 -14.16 3.25
CA SER A 62 4.48 -13.35 4.16
C SER A 62 5.35 -12.51 5.11
N VAL A 63 4.79 -11.41 5.60
CA VAL A 63 5.43 -10.55 6.60
C VAL A 63 4.45 -10.28 7.72
N VAL A 64 4.92 -10.38 8.97
CA VAL A 64 4.22 -9.88 10.15
C VAL A 64 5.16 -9.01 10.97
N MET A 65 4.68 -7.87 11.43
CA MET A 65 5.41 -6.99 12.33
C MET A 65 4.54 -6.65 13.53
N THR A 66 5.11 -6.83 14.72
CA THR A 66 4.54 -6.36 16.00
C THR A 66 5.55 -5.55 16.81
N GLY A 67 6.62 -5.11 16.16
CA GLY A 67 7.69 -4.33 16.78
C GLY A 67 7.30 -2.88 17.08
N SER A 68 8.25 -2.11 17.61
CA SER A 68 7.99 -0.75 18.11
C SER A 68 7.76 0.28 17.02
N SER A 69 8.53 0.30 15.92
CA SER A 69 8.38 1.33 14.90
C SER A 69 8.83 0.84 13.53
N PHE A 70 8.19 1.36 12.48
CA PHE A 70 8.56 1.12 11.09
C PHE A 70 8.84 2.45 10.39
N VAL A 71 10.08 2.63 9.96
CA VAL A 71 10.54 3.82 9.23
C VAL A 71 11.10 3.38 7.89
N ASN A 72 10.49 3.84 6.80
CA ASN A 72 10.94 3.60 5.43
C ASN A 72 11.20 4.92 4.71
N SER A 73 12.45 5.16 4.32
CA SER A 73 12.85 6.24 3.42
C SER A 73 13.45 5.75 2.10
N GLY A 74 13.67 4.44 1.98
CA GLY A 74 14.08 3.78 0.73
C GLY A 74 12.92 3.05 0.04
N THR A 75 13.21 1.89 -0.56
CA THR A 75 12.21 1.03 -1.19
C THR A 75 11.92 -0.18 -0.32
N CYS A 76 10.64 -0.40 0.00
CA CYS A 76 10.15 -1.62 0.64
C CYS A 76 9.21 -2.35 -0.34
N ALA A 77 9.47 -3.61 -0.67
CA ALA A 77 8.56 -4.38 -1.51
C ALA A 77 8.34 -5.79 -0.98
N PHE A 78 7.09 -6.08 -0.67
CA PHE A 78 6.61 -7.40 -0.34
C PHE A 78 5.81 -7.94 -1.51
N ASN A 79 6.40 -8.90 -2.21
CA ASN A 79 5.94 -9.33 -3.53
C ASN A 79 5.68 -10.84 -3.57
N SER A 80 4.42 -11.21 -3.58
CA SER A 80 3.93 -12.57 -3.81
C SER A 80 2.96 -12.66 -4.99
N LEU A 81 3.06 -11.73 -5.96
CA LEU A 81 2.19 -11.72 -7.14
C LEU A 81 2.29 -13.03 -7.96
N SER A 82 3.45 -13.70 -7.94
CA SER A 82 3.70 -15.00 -8.59
C SER A 82 3.44 -16.22 -7.70
N ALA A 83 3.02 -16.03 -6.43
CA ALA A 83 2.78 -17.14 -5.52
C ALA A 83 1.55 -17.97 -5.94
N THR A 84 1.61 -19.28 -5.70
CA THR A 84 0.45 -20.19 -5.90
C THR A 84 -0.34 -20.40 -4.60
N VAL A 85 0.22 -19.96 -3.49
CA VAL A 85 -0.34 -20.07 -2.13
C VAL A 85 -0.59 -18.68 -1.55
N LEU A 86 -1.41 -18.62 -0.50
CA LEU A 86 -1.72 -17.38 0.20
C LEU A 86 -0.45 -16.79 0.82
N SER A 87 -0.29 -15.48 0.69
CA SER A 87 0.67 -14.68 1.47
C SER A 87 -0.06 -13.48 2.06
N THR A 88 0.39 -13.02 3.23
CA THR A 88 -0.18 -11.88 3.93
C THR A 88 0.92 -10.91 4.36
N TYR A 89 0.59 -9.62 4.37
CA TYR A 89 1.48 -8.56 4.80
C TYR A 89 0.82 -7.73 5.88
N ASP A 90 1.32 -7.90 7.09
CA ASP A 90 0.85 -7.25 8.30
C ASP A 90 1.96 -6.43 8.93
N ILE A 91 1.86 -5.11 8.82
CA ILE A 91 2.68 -4.18 9.58
C ILE A 91 1.81 -3.55 10.67
N ALA A 92 1.92 -4.03 11.91
CA ALA A 92 1.20 -3.51 13.06
C ALA A 92 2.18 -3.03 14.14
N THR A 93 2.53 -1.74 14.14
CA THR A 93 3.55 -1.22 15.06
C THR A 93 2.96 -0.79 16.40
N LEU A 94 3.66 -1.10 17.50
CA LEU A 94 3.29 -0.65 18.85
C LEU A 94 3.56 0.84 19.10
N GLY A 95 4.30 1.47 18.20
CA GLY A 95 4.65 2.88 18.20
C GLY A 95 4.27 3.50 16.86
N SER A 96 5.27 3.93 16.09
CA SER A 96 5.07 4.74 14.88
C SER A 96 5.18 3.94 13.58
N PHE A 97 4.48 4.41 12.56
CA PHE A 97 4.67 4.07 11.17
C PHE A 97 4.98 5.35 10.38
N LEU A 98 6.10 5.36 9.66
CA LEU A 98 6.53 6.48 8.82
C LEU A 98 7.04 5.96 7.48
N ASN A 99 6.40 6.39 6.40
CA ASN A 99 6.86 6.15 5.04
C ASN A 99 7.14 7.47 4.30
N THR A 100 8.38 7.70 3.88
CA THR A 100 8.77 8.79 2.97
C THR A 100 9.35 8.26 1.66
N GLY A 101 9.43 6.94 1.51
CA GLY A 101 9.92 6.26 0.31
C GLY A 101 8.82 5.51 -0.43
N ASP A 102 9.20 4.46 -1.16
CA ASP A 102 8.23 3.64 -1.92
C ASP A 102 7.95 2.32 -1.21
N MET A 103 6.67 1.97 -1.07
CA MET A 103 6.22 0.71 -0.53
C MET A 103 5.31 -0.03 -1.50
N TYR A 104 5.53 -1.34 -1.64
CA TYR A 104 4.75 -2.20 -2.52
C TYR A 104 4.30 -3.46 -1.78
N PHE A 105 3.01 -3.77 -1.86
CA PHE A 105 2.37 -4.92 -1.23
C PHE A 105 1.56 -5.66 -2.29
N GLY A 106 2.05 -6.83 -2.72
CA GLY A 106 1.51 -7.54 -3.87
C GLY A 106 1.21 -8.98 -3.54
N ILE A 107 -0.04 -9.42 -3.65
CA ILE A 107 -0.44 -10.82 -3.42
C ILE A 107 -1.03 -11.44 -4.70
N SER A 108 -0.92 -12.76 -4.80
CA SER A 108 -1.46 -13.53 -5.92
C SER A 108 -3.00 -13.64 -5.91
N GLY A 109 -3.53 -14.44 -6.84
CA GLY A 109 -4.94 -14.83 -6.88
C GLY A 109 -5.33 -15.97 -5.92
N ALA A 110 -4.45 -16.37 -4.99
CA ALA A 110 -4.76 -17.40 -4.00
C ALA A 110 -6.02 -17.03 -3.19
N THR A 111 -6.74 -18.04 -2.68
CA THR A 111 -7.94 -17.83 -1.87
C THR A 111 -7.60 -17.04 -0.61
N ILE A 112 -8.26 -15.91 -0.40
CA ILE A 112 -8.03 -15.05 0.77
C ILE A 112 -8.64 -15.72 2.01
N VAL A 113 -7.85 -15.77 3.07
CA VAL A 113 -8.30 -16.07 4.42
C VAL A 113 -7.87 -14.91 5.31
N GLY A 114 -8.82 -14.25 5.97
CA GLY A 114 -8.57 -13.07 6.80
C GLY A 114 -8.27 -11.81 5.98
N THR A 115 -7.41 -10.96 6.52
CA THR A 115 -7.06 -9.65 5.93
C THR A 115 -5.63 -9.71 5.40
N PRO A 116 -5.41 -9.66 4.07
CA PRO A 116 -4.08 -9.86 3.50
C PRO A 116 -3.18 -8.62 3.58
N PHE A 117 -3.76 -7.42 3.74
CA PHE A 117 -3.00 -6.18 3.88
C PHE A 117 -3.41 -5.43 5.15
N ILE A 118 -2.48 -5.29 6.08
CA ILE A 118 -2.64 -4.50 7.30
C ILE A 118 -1.43 -3.57 7.43
N VAL A 119 -1.67 -2.27 7.57
CA VAL A 119 -0.63 -1.28 7.89
C VAL A 119 -1.16 -0.35 8.97
N THR A 120 -0.91 -0.72 10.23
CA THR A 120 -1.41 -0.02 11.40
C THR A 120 -0.27 0.42 12.33
N SER A 121 -0.57 1.41 13.17
CA SER A 121 0.33 1.87 14.22
C SER A 121 -0.46 2.23 15.47
N VAL A 122 0.16 2.21 16.63
CA VAL A 122 -0.50 2.67 17.86
C VAL A 122 -0.42 4.19 18.01
N THR A 123 0.77 4.79 17.85
CA THR A 123 1.02 6.17 18.29
C THR A 123 1.00 7.21 17.17
N SER A 124 1.39 6.86 15.96
CA SER A 124 1.43 7.80 14.83
C SER A 124 1.55 7.08 13.49
N TRP A 125 0.74 7.47 12.52
CA TRP A 125 0.81 6.95 11.16
C TRP A 125 1.00 8.10 10.15
N SER A 126 2.07 8.05 9.36
CA SER A 126 2.34 9.05 8.32
C SER A 126 2.88 8.43 7.03
N ASN A 127 2.36 8.91 5.91
CA ASN A 127 2.85 8.62 4.56
C ASN A 127 3.07 9.93 3.76
N ASP A 128 4.30 10.20 3.39
CA ASP A 128 4.74 11.25 2.45
C ASP A 128 5.20 10.64 1.10
N GLY A 129 5.52 9.35 1.11
CA GLY A 129 5.94 8.60 -0.08
C GLY A 129 4.79 7.89 -0.80
N MET A 130 5.12 6.84 -1.55
CA MET A 130 4.13 6.03 -2.27
C MET A 130 3.89 4.70 -1.56
N MET A 131 2.63 4.26 -1.51
CA MET A 131 2.23 2.92 -1.08
C MET A 131 1.34 2.27 -2.13
N VAL A 132 1.66 1.05 -2.56
CA VAL A 132 0.91 0.31 -3.58
C VAL A 132 0.39 -1.00 -3.01
N PHE A 133 -0.92 -1.22 -3.13
CA PHE A 133 -1.58 -2.45 -2.70
C PHE A 133 -2.24 -3.13 -3.89
N ARG A 134 -1.74 -4.31 -4.25
CA ARG A 134 -2.13 -5.01 -5.47
C ARG A 134 -2.49 -6.46 -5.21
N ARG A 135 -3.69 -6.86 -5.63
CA ARG A 135 -4.01 -8.28 -5.87
C ARG A 135 -3.89 -8.61 -7.35
N ALA A 136 -3.26 -9.74 -7.69
CA ALA A 136 -3.05 -10.12 -9.08
C ALA A 136 -4.34 -10.50 -9.81
N SER A 137 -5.24 -11.23 -9.15
CA SER A 137 -6.50 -11.73 -9.73
C SER A 137 -7.46 -12.21 -8.63
N GLY A 138 -8.69 -12.58 -9.00
CA GLY A 138 -9.76 -12.93 -8.05
C GLY A 138 -10.45 -11.69 -7.49
N ASP A 139 -11.25 -11.88 -6.44
CA ASP A 139 -12.00 -10.79 -5.78
C ASP A 139 -11.08 -9.68 -5.25
N SER A 140 -11.60 -8.50 -4.92
CA SER A 140 -10.76 -7.45 -4.35
C SER A 140 -10.21 -7.85 -2.97
N ALA A 141 -8.95 -7.55 -2.69
CA ALA A 141 -8.32 -7.82 -1.40
C ALA A 141 -8.64 -6.71 -0.38
N LEU A 142 -8.94 -7.08 0.88
CA LEU A 142 -9.15 -6.09 1.95
C LEU A 142 -7.82 -5.44 2.36
N LEU A 143 -7.83 -4.11 2.47
CA LEU A 143 -6.79 -3.29 3.09
C LEU A 143 -7.31 -2.65 4.38
N VAL A 144 -6.50 -2.74 5.44
CA VAL A 144 -6.70 -2.02 6.70
C VAL A 144 -5.53 -1.07 6.93
N ILE A 145 -5.83 0.23 7.03
CA ILE A 145 -4.89 1.29 7.41
C ILE A 145 -5.51 2.05 8.57
N GLU A 146 -4.83 2.09 9.73
CA GLU A 146 -5.33 2.73 10.93
C GLU A 146 -4.21 3.19 11.88
N GLN A 147 -4.51 4.24 12.65
CA GLN A 147 -3.78 4.57 13.88
C GLN A 147 -4.67 4.28 15.09
N VAL A 148 -4.23 3.45 16.03
CA VAL A 148 -5.07 3.02 17.17
C VAL A 148 -5.33 4.17 18.14
N VAL A 149 -4.29 4.91 18.54
CA VAL A 149 -4.39 6.06 19.46
C VAL A 149 -4.18 7.34 18.66
N GLY A 150 -5.21 7.78 17.95
CA GLY A 150 -5.17 9.04 17.20
C GLY A 150 -5.48 10.28 18.06
N SER A 151 -5.47 11.45 17.41
CA SER A 151 -5.70 12.74 18.07
C SER A 151 -7.11 12.81 18.66
N GLY A 152 -7.24 13.30 19.90
CA GLY A 152 -8.53 13.40 20.58
C GLY A 152 -9.21 12.06 20.88
N GLY A 153 -8.49 10.94 20.80
CA GLY A 153 -9.02 9.59 21.02
C GLY A 153 -9.70 8.96 19.79
N LEU A 154 -9.63 9.60 18.62
CA LEU A 154 -10.14 9.08 17.35
C LEU A 154 -8.99 8.67 16.44
N SER A 155 -9.11 7.52 15.77
CA SER A 155 -8.14 7.07 14.77
C SER A 155 -7.95 8.14 13.69
N THR A 156 -6.70 8.55 13.45
CA THR A 156 -6.35 9.55 12.44
C THR A 156 -5.03 9.18 11.79
N ILE A 157 -4.92 9.26 10.48
CA ILE A 157 -3.68 9.07 9.72
C ILE A 157 -3.32 10.34 8.94
N LEU A 158 -2.03 10.59 8.75
CA LEU A 158 -1.53 11.64 7.86
C LEU A 158 -1.08 11.03 6.53
N ASN A 159 -1.69 11.48 5.43
CA ASN A 159 -1.28 11.12 4.08
C ASN A 159 -0.99 12.39 3.26
N ASP A 160 0.28 12.71 3.09
CA ASP A 160 0.77 13.75 2.18
C ASP A 160 1.39 13.17 0.90
N GLY A 161 1.47 11.84 0.79
CA GLY A 161 1.95 11.11 -0.38
C GLY A 161 0.83 10.44 -1.19
N SER A 162 1.13 9.27 -1.75
CA SER A 162 0.23 8.52 -2.65
C SER A 162 -0.09 7.13 -2.09
N ILE A 163 -1.38 6.77 -2.02
CA ILE A 163 -1.84 5.41 -1.70
C ILE A 163 -2.57 4.86 -2.94
N CYS A 164 -2.12 3.73 -3.47
CA CYS A 164 -2.56 3.19 -4.75
C CYS A 164 -3.20 1.81 -4.58
N LEU A 165 -4.46 1.68 -4.98
CA LEU A 165 -5.25 0.46 -4.87
C LEU A 165 -5.40 -0.21 -6.25
N TYR A 166 -5.06 -1.49 -6.37
CA TYR A 166 -5.31 -2.29 -7.58
C TYR A 166 -5.89 -3.66 -7.21
N ASN A 167 -7.12 -3.92 -7.64
CA ASN A 167 -7.91 -5.07 -7.20
C ASN A 167 -7.92 -5.20 -5.67
N THR A 168 -8.08 -4.06 -4.99
CA THR A 168 -8.02 -3.92 -3.54
C THR A 168 -9.18 -3.05 -3.11
N TYR A 169 -9.84 -3.38 -2.01
CA TYR A 169 -10.82 -2.51 -1.40
C TYR A 169 -10.38 -2.08 -0.01
N TRP A 170 -10.59 -0.80 0.31
CA TRP A 170 -10.25 -0.22 1.60
C TRP A 170 -11.50 0.34 2.26
N LEU A 171 -11.88 -0.24 3.39
CA LEU A 171 -12.86 0.34 4.29
C LEU A 171 -12.15 1.29 5.25
N GLN A 172 -12.30 2.60 5.01
CA GLN A 172 -11.70 3.63 5.83
C GLN A 172 -12.49 3.78 7.14
N THR A 173 -11.84 3.43 8.24
CA THR A 173 -12.31 3.55 9.63
C THR A 173 -11.36 4.44 10.46
N THR A 174 -10.70 5.36 9.78
CA THR A 174 -9.74 6.33 10.35
C THR A 174 -9.84 7.68 9.67
N SER A 175 -9.78 8.79 10.41
CA SER A 175 -9.78 10.10 9.78
C SER A 175 -8.51 10.30 8.94
N ILE A 176 -8.64 10.85 7.73
CA ILE A 176 -7.52 11.08 6.83
C ILE A 176 -7.26 12.57 6.75
N VAL A 177 -6.10 13.00 7.27
CA VAL A 177 -5.60 14.37 7.12
C VAL A 177 -4.43 14.40 6.13
N GLY A 178 -4.06 15.60 5.70
CA GLY A 178 -3.00 15.81 4.72
C GLY A 178 -3.53 16.23 3.35
N SER A 179 -2.62 16.28 2.40
CA SER A 179 -2.81 16.80 1.04
C SER A 179 -2.48 15.79 -0.05
N GLY A 180 -2.35 14.51 0.33
CA GLY A 180 -1.97 13.42 -0.54
C GLY A 180 -3.09 12.98 -1.48
N CYS A 181 -2.86 11.84 -2.12
CA CYS A 181 -3.83 11.20 -3.00
C CYS A 181 -4.06 9.73 -2.68
N ILE A 182 -5.31 9.28 -2.84
CA ILE A 182 -5.71 7.88 -2.80
C ILE A 182 -6.22 7.53 -4.19
N THR A 183 -5.45 6.74 -4.92
CA THR A 183 -5.77 6.30 -6.28
C THR A 183 -6.50 4.97 -6.24
N VAL A 184 -7.77 4.99 -6.62
CA VAL A 184 -8.62 3.82 -6.80
C VAL A 184 -8.44 3.33 -8.23
N GLY A 185 -7.64 2.28 -8.42
CA GLY A 185 -7.37 1.66 -9.72
C GLY A 185 -8.47 0.69 -10.17
N SER A 186 -8.13 -0.17 -11.13
CA SER A 186 -9.03 -1.21 -11.64
C SER A 186 -9.30 -2.29 -10.59
N GLY A 187 -10.55 -2.78 -10.56
CA GLY A 187 -11.03 -3.75 -9.58
C GLY A 187 -11.05 -3.25 -8.13
N SER A 188 -10.87 -1.94 -7.91
CA SER A 188 -10.71 -1.37 -6.57
C SER A 188 -11.91 -0.57 -6.12
N GLU A 189 -12.14 -0.56 -4.81
CA GLU A 189 -13.18 0.24 -4.16
C GLU A 189 -12.62 0.95 -2.92
N MET A 190 -12.90 2.25 -2.80
CA MET A 190 -12.66 3.00 -1.58
C MET A 190 -13.99 3.20 -0.87
N GLN A 191 -14.11 2.74 0.38
CA GLN A 191 -15.30 2.95 1.20
C GLN A 191 -14.99 3.95 2.31
N LEU A 192 -15.59 5.13 2.25
CA LEU A 192 -15.49 6.15 3.30
C LEU A 192 -16.58 5.89 4.35
N GLN A 193 -16.22 5.28 5.48
CA GLN A 193 -17.13 5.13 6.60
C GLN A 193 -17.09 6.41 7.45
N LEU A 194 -18.02 7.32 7.21
CA LEU A 194 -18.03 8.64 7.87
C LEU A 194 -18.49 8.56 9.33
N SER A 195 -19.27 7.55 9.70
CA SER A 195 -19.69 7.35 11.09
C SER A 195 -19.84 5.88 11.47
N VAL A 196 -19.46 5.53 12.71
CA VAL A 196 -19.72 4.22 13.32
C VAL A 196 -20.17 4.42 14.76
N GLY A 197 -21.46 4.21 15.02
CA GLY A 197 -22.04 4.52 16.33
C GLY A 197 -21.93 6.02 16.64
N THR A 198 -21.14 6.38 17.65
CA THR A 198 -20.86 7.77 18.02
C THR A 198 -19.54 8.31 17.48
N LEU A 199 -18.75 7.46 16.80
CA LEU A 199 -17.47 7.85 16.22
C LEU A 199 -17.70 8.49 14.86
N LEU A 200 -17.00 9.59 14.60
CA LEU A 200 -17.03 10.32 13.33
C LEU A 200 -15.65 10.33 12.71
N PHE A 201 -15.58 9.92 11.46
CA PHE A 201 -14.37 9.96 10.66
C PHE A 201 -14.53 10.99 9.54
N SER A 202 -13.42 11.62 9.19
CA SER A 202 -13.41 12.65 8.15
C SER A 202 -12.26 12.42 7.17
N VAL A 203 -12.40 13.02 5.99
CA VAL A 203 -11.34 13.16 5.01
C VAL A 203 -11.12 14.66 4.82
N ALA A 204 -9.86 15.11 4.88
CA ALA A 204 -9.52 16.51 4.66
C ALA A 204 -9.87 16.92 3.22
N GLU A 205 -10.32 18.16 3.02
CA GLU A 205 -10.69 18.67 1.68
C GLU A 205 -9.49 18.72 0.71
N SER A 206 -8.28 18.84 1.28
CA SER A 206 -7.00 18.77 0.55
C SER A 206 -6.61 17.36 0.12
N GLN A 207 -7.23 16.32 0.71
CA GLN A 207 -6.99 14.94 0.33
C GLN A 207 -7.77 14.63 -0.96
N THR A 208 -7.09 14.11 -1.97
CA THR A 208 -7.75 13.73 -3.24
C THR A 208 -8.03 12.24 -3.30
N ILE A 209 -9.25 11.86 -3.71
CA ILE A 209 -9.57 10.49 -4.12
C ILE A 209 -9.62 10.46 -5.65
N TYR A 210 -8.75 9.70 -6.29
CA TYR A 210 -8.68 9.61 -7.74
C TYR A 210 -9.28 8.29 -8.25
N LEU A 211 -10.36 8.37 -9.04
CA LEU A 211 -10.96 7.23 -9.73
C LEU A 211 -10.22 7.01 -11.06
N ALA A 212 -9.24 6.12 -11.06
CA ALA A 212 -8.29 5.99 -12.16
C ALA A 212 -8.74 5.05 -13.30
N SER A 213 -9.76 4.22 -13.07
CA SER A 213 -10.23 3.23 -14.04
C SER A 213 -11.76 3.30 -14.17
N SER A 214 -12.32 2.75 -15.26
CA SER A 214 -13.77 2.78 -15.54
C SER A 214 -14.61 1.96 -14.56
N ASP A 215 -13.97 1.02 -13.87
CA ASP A 215 -14.54 0.12 -12.87
C ASP A 215 -14.22 0.53 -11.43
N SER A 216 -13.53 1.66 -11.23
CA SER A 216 -13.25 2.21 -9.90
C SER A 216 -14.54 2.65 -9.20
N VAL A 217 -14.62 2.39 -7.90
CA VAL A 217 -15.78 2.76 -7.08
C VAL A 217 -15.35 3.54 -5.85
N LEU A 218 -16.02 4.67 -5.60
CA LEU A 218 -16.00 5.36 -4.31
C LEU A 218 -17.36 5.19 -3.65
N SER A 219 -17.40 4.54 -2.50
CA SER A 219 -18.60 4.37 -1.70
C SER A 219 -18.54 5.24 -0.45
N ILE A 220 -19.61 5.97 -0.16
CA ILE A 220 -19.73 6.83 1.02
C ILE A 220 -20.77 6.18 1.94
N LEU A 221 -20.30 5.78 3.12
CA LEU A 221 -21.05 5.00 4.09
C LEU A 221 -21.19 5.78 5.41
N GLY A 222 -22.10 5.33 6.27
CA GLY A 222 -22.35 5.93 7.57
C GLY A 222 -23.06 7.28 7.46
N LEU A 223 -23.81 7.51 6.38
CA LEU A 223 -24.60 8.73 6.21
C LEU A 223 -25.86 8.64 7.08
N SER A 224 -26.10 9.68 7.87
CA SER A 224 -27.31 9.79 8.69
C SER A 224 -28.03 11.10 8.42
N LEU A 225 -29.36 11.08 8.50
CA LEU A 225 -30.18 12.29 8.34
C LEU A 225 -29.94 13.34 9.44
N SER A 226 -29.28 12.95 10.54
CA SER A 226 -28.94 13.83 11.65
C SER A 226 -27.48 14.25 11.67
N LEU A 227 -26.64 13.76 10.75
CA LEU A 227 -25.20 13.90 10.82
C LEU A 227 -24.57 13.70 9.43
N LEU A 228 -24.20 14.82 8.81
CA LEU A 228 -23.34 14.83 7.63
C LEU A 228 -22.00 15.48 7.99
N PRO A 229 -20.89 15.05 7.36
CA PRO A 229 -19.66 15.82 7.42
C PRO A 229 -19.89 17.19 6.77
N ASP A 230 -19.36 18.24 7.40
CA ASP A 230 -19.35 19.59 6.83
C ASP A 230 -18.29 19.77 5.71
N ASN A 231 -17.45 18.75 5.49
CA ASN A 231 -16.33 18.82 4.55
C ASN A 231 -16.73 18.35 3.16
N THR A 232 -16.27 19.07 2.14
CA THR A 232 -16.42 18.64 0.74
C THR A 232 -15.41 17.54 0.42
N ILE A 233 -15.88 16.43 -0.16
CA ILE A 233 -15.00 15.34 -0.60
C ILE A 233 -14.43 15.68 -1.98
N THR A 234 -13.10 15.71 -2.11
CA THR A 234 -12.40 15.99 -3.37
C THR A 234 -12.17 14.72 -4.18
N VAL A 235 -12.72 14.67 -5.38
CA VAL A 235 -12.63 13.53 -6.30
C VAL A 235 -12.04 13.96 -7.65
N ALA A 236 -10.98 13.27 -8.07
CA ALA A 236 -10.44 13.38 -9.42
C ALA A 236 -10.89 12.19 -10.26
N GLY A 237 -10.89 12.34 -11.59
CA GLY A 237 -11.08 11.21 -12.51
C GLY A 237 -12.50 10.67 -12.64
N PHE A 238 -13.52 11.34 -12.09
CA PHE A 238 -14.90 10.89 -12.24
C PHE A 238 -15.32 10.87 -13.72
N GLY A 239 -15.63 9.71 -14.29
CA GLY A 239 -15.86 9.55 -15.72
C GLY A 239 -15.58 8.15 -16.26
N ASN A 240 -15.79 7.97 -17.56
CA ASN A 240 -15.66 6.69 -18.25
C ASN A 240 -16.46 5.53 -17.59
N GLY A 241 -17.54 5.85 -16.87
CA GLY A 241 -18.41 4.85 -16.23
C GLY A 241 -18.07 4.48 -14.78
N ASN A 242 -16.99 5.03 -14.21
CA ASN A 242 -16.71 4.83 -12.78
C ASN A 242 -17.80 5.45 -11.90
N LYS A 243 -17.84 5.03 -10.64
CA LYS A 243 -19.02 5.24 -9.79
C LYS A 243 -18.70 5.91 -8.47
N ILE A 244 -19.63 6.77 -8.07
CA ILE A 244 -19.75 7.25 -6.70
C ILE A 244 -21.06 6.69 -6.16
N GLU A 245 -20.97 6.01 -5.01
CA GLU A 245 -22.08 5.31 -4.38
C GLU A 245 -22.30 5.81 -2.95
N LEU A 246 -23.56 5.78 -2.51
CA LEU A 246 -23.99 6.11 -1.15
C LEU A 246 -24.67 4.88 -0.53
N ASP A 247 -24.50 4.68 0.77
CA ASP A 247 -25.23 3.63 1.51
C ASP A 247 -26.75 3.89 1.59
N ILE A 248 -27.15 5.16 1.55
CA ILE A 248 -28.53 5.64 1.52
C ILE A 248 -28.94 6.17 0.13
N LEU A 249 -30.24 6.26 -0.12
CA LEU A 249 -30.77 6.79 -1.38
C LEU A 249 -30.69 8.32 -1.41
N PHE A 250 -30.33 8.88 -2.57
CA PHE A 250 -30.51 10.30 -2.87
C PHE A 250 -31.70 10.51 -3.84
N LEU A 251 -32.39 11.64 -3.66
CA LEU A 251 -33.61 12.04 -4.39
C LEU A 251 -33.27 12.69 -5.74
N SER A 252 -32.18 13.45 -5.79
CA SER A 252 -31.74 14.19 -6.97
C SER A 252 -30.27 14.52 -6.89
N TYR A 253 -29.69 14.92 -8.02
CA TYR A 253 -28.34 15.49 -8.07
C TYR A 253 -28.35 16.83 -8.82
N THR A 254 -27.39 17.69 -8.50
CA THR A 254 -27.11 18.92 -9.25
C THR A 254 -25.61 19.08 -9.41
N TYR A 255 -25.19 19.68 -10.52
CA TYR A 255 -23.79 20.00 -10.77
C TYR A 255 -23.64 21.49 -11.09
N SER A 256 -22.65 22.13 -10.48
CA SER A 256 -22.28 23.52 -10.75
C SER A 256 -21.03 23.56 -11.63
N SER A 257 -21.16 24.03 -12.87
CA SER A 257 -20.02 24.19 -13.78
C SER A 257 -19.03 25.27 -13.33
N THR A 258 -19.46 26.19 -12.47
CA THR A 258 -18.64 27.28 -11.93
C THR A 258 -17.77 26.81 -10.77
N THR A 259 -18.34 26.05 -9.84
CA THR A 259 -17.63 25.59 -8.63
C THR A 259 -17.06 24.19 -8.78
N GLY A 260 -17.51 23.40 -9.76
CA GLY A 260 -17.12 22.01 -9.93
C GLY A 260 -17.74 21.05 -8.91
N ILE A 261 -18.73 21.52 -8.13
CA ILE A 261 -19.38 20.73 -7.08
C ILE A 261 -20.54 19.93 -7.68
N LEU A 262 -20.49 18.61 -7.47
CA LEU A 262 -21.59 17.68 -7.61
C LEU A 262 -22.26 17.52 -6.24
N ARG A 263 -23.53 17.90 -6.15
CA ARG A 263 -24.34 17.77 -4.93
C ARG A 263 -25.37 16.68 -5.10
N LEU A 264 -25.39 15.72 -4.18
CA LEU A 264 -26.37 14.64 -4.08
C LEU A 264 -27.35 14.95 -2.94
N THR A 265 -28.61 15.22 -3.27
CA THR A 265 -29.64 15.62 -2.30
C THR A 265 -30.32 14.40 -1.69
N LEU A 266 -30.21 14.24 -0.39
CA LEU A 266 -30.75 13.11 0.39
C LEU A 266 -32.13 13.43 0.97
N ALA A 267 -32.31 14.65 1.47
CA ALA A 267 -33.57 15.17 2.02
C ALA A 267 -33.60 16.71 1.95
N ILE A 268 -34.69 17.32 2.40
CA ILE A 268 -34.79 18.78 2.53
C ILE A 268 -33.69 19.26 3.50
N LEU A 269 -32.76 20.10 3.00
CA LEU A 269 -31.57 20.62 3.71
C LEU A 269 -30.44 19.60 3.94
N LEU A 270 -30.49 18.40 3.35
CA LEU A 270 -29.48 17.38 3.54
C LEU A 270 -28.87 16.94 2.20
N SER A 271 -27.57 17.10 2.04
CA SER A 271 -26.86 16.70 0.82
C SER A 271 -25.40 16.38 1.05
N VAL A 272 -24.88 15.43 0.26
CA VAL A 272 -23.44 15.20 0.14
C VAL A 272 -22.89 16.09 -0.96
N GLU A 273 -21.85 16.86 -0.66
CA GLU A 273 -21.15 17.70 -1.63
C GLU A 273 -19.79 17.10 -1.99
N ILE A 274 -19.56 16.96 -3.29
CA ILE A 274 -18.38 16.32 -3.85
C ILE A 274 -17.78 17.26 -4.88
N TYR A 275 -16.54 17.67 -4.69
CA TYR A 275 -15.82 18.45 -5.67
C TYR A 275 -15.22 17.52 -6.72
N ILE A 276 -15.76 17.54 -7.94
CA ILE A 276 -15.29 16.75 -9.09
C ILE A 276 -14.53 17.61 -10.13
N GLY A 277 -14.47 18.93 -9.89
CA GLY A 277 -13.89 19.92 -10.78
C GLY A 277 -14.86 20.46 -11.85
N PRO A 278 -14.53 21.59 -12.49
CA PRO A 278 -15.33 22.21 -13.54
C PRO A 278 -15.35 21.40 -14.85
N GLY A 279 -16.18 21.79 -15.82
CA GLY A 279 -16.15 21.26 -17.19
C GLY A 279 -17.02 20.03 -17.49
N TYR A 280 -17.76 19.50 -16.51
CA TYR A 280 -18.70 18.40 -16.78
C TYR A 280 -19.98 18.91 -17.43
N ASN A 281 -20.59 18.06 -18.26
CA ASN A 281 -21.90 18.34 -18.85
C ASN A 281 -22.96 17.45 -18.17
N SER A 282 -23.99 18.08 -17.58
CA SER A 282 -25.05 17.41 -16.81
C SER A 282 -25.80 16.32 -17.57
N LEU A 283 -25.82 16.35 -18.90
CA LEU A 283 -26.48 15.36 -19.77
C LEU A 283 -25.83 13.97 -19.76
N TYR A 284 -24.57 13.87 -19.34
CA TYR A 284 -23.82 12.61 -19.36
C TYR A 284 -23.71 11.96 -17.97
N PHE A 285 -24.30 12.57 -16.95
CA PHE A 285 -24.50 11.92 -15.65
C PHE A 285 -25.64 10.92 -15.77
N SER A 286 -25.47 9.77 -15.12
CA SER A 286 -26.50 8.74 -15.08
C SER A 286 -26.57 8.08 -13.71
N THR A 287 -27.78 7.70 -13.34
CA THR A 287 -28.09 7.00 -12.08
C THR A 287 -28.76 5.68 -12.40
N ALA A 288 -28.68 4.71 -11.47
CA ALA A 288 -29.28 3.39 -11.67
C ALA A 288 -30.82 3.43 -11.77
N SER A 289 -31.45 4.45 -11.18
CA SER A 289 -32.89 4.71 -11.29
C SER A 289 -33.17 6.21 -11.35
N THR A 290 -34.28 6.59 -12.00
CA THR A 290 -34.70 7.97 -12.24
C THR A 290 -35.45 8.62 -11.07
N LEU A 291 -35.86 7.83 -10.07
CA LEU A 291 -36.65 8.29 -8.92
C LEU A 291 -35.81 8.38 -7.65
N LEU A 292 -35.11 7.29 -7.33
CA LEU A 292 -34.22 7.17 -6.18
C LEU A 292 -33.01 6.35 -6.64
N SER A 293 -31.79 6.80 -6.30
CA SER A 293 -30.57 6.08 -6.64
C SER A 293 -29.60 6.04 -5.47
N LYS A 294 -28.76 5.02 -5.46
CA LYS A 294 -27.59 4.94 -4.57
C LYS A 294 -26.28 5.23 -5.29
N SER A 295 -26.31 5.31 -6.61
CA SER A 295 -25.10 5.38 -7.43
C SER A 295 -25.28 6.43 -8.52
N ILE A 296 -24.19 7.15 -8.81
CA ILE A 296 -24.07 8.09 -9.93
C ILE A 296 -22.78 7.81 -10.69
N SER A 297 -22.84 7.91 -12.02
CA SER A 297 -21.70 7.74 -12.92
C SER A 297 -21.70 8.82 -14.00
N TYR A 298 -20.56 9.01 -14.64
CA TYR A 298 -20.40 9.90 -15.78
C TYR A 298 -19.84 9.14 -16.98
N SER A 299 -20.55 9.20 -18.11
CA SER A 299 -20.30 8.33 -19.27
C SER A 299 -19.18 8.81 -20.21
N ARG A 300 -18.79 10.10 -20.13
CA ARG A 300 -17.68 10.65 -20.91
C ARG A 300 -16.38 10.62 -20.11
N SER A 301 -15.27 10.88 -20.78
CA SER A 301 -13.98 11.02 -20.10
C SER A 301 -14.00 12.22 -19.14
N PRO A 302 -13.31 12.12 -18.00
CA PRO A 302 -13.17 13.23 -17.06
C PRO A 302 -12.59 14.46 -17.79
N PRO A 303 -13.18 15.66 -17.64
CA PRO A 303 -12.70 16.86 -18.30
C PRO A 303 -11.41 17.41 -17.70
N ASN A 304 -11.08 17.02 -16.46
CA ASN A 304 -9.90 17.48 -15.74
C ASN A 304 -8.89 16.33 -15.59
N ALA A 305 -7.61 16.62 -15.79
CA ALA A 305 -6.53 15.68 -15.51
C ALA A 305 -6.40 15.43 -14.00
N ALA A 306 -5.92 14.24 -13.63
CA ALA A 306 -5.62 13.94 -12.24
C ALA A 306 -4.39 14.75 -11.75
N PRO A 307 -4.35 15.13 -10.46
CA PRO A 307 -3.15 15.73 -9.86
C PRO A 307 -1.91 14.83 -10.02
N ALA A 308 -0.73 15.42 -10.18
CA ALA A 308 0.52 14.67 -10.35
C ALA A 308 0.83 13.73 -9.16
N ILE A 309 0.45 14.13 -7.94
CA ILE A 309 0.57 13.32 -6.73
C ILE A 309 -0.28 12.03 -6.77
N CYS A 310 -1.27 11.94 -7.64
CA CYS A 310 -2.06 10.72 -7.82
C CYS A 310 -1.37 9.69 -8.74
N ALA A 311 -0.20 10.01 -9.30
CA ALA A 311 0.54 9.09 -10.15
C ALA A 311 1.01 7.86 -9.35
N CYS A 312 0.65 6.68 -9.85
CA CYS A 312 0.99 5.40 -9.22
C CYS A 312 1.88 4.57 -10.15
N SER A 313 2.94 3.97 -9.61
CA SER A 313 3.69 2.90 -10.27
C SER A 313 3.23 1.55 -9.73
N TYR A 314 2.50 0.77 -10.52
CA TYR A 314 2.10 -0.60 -10.16
C TYR A 314 3.15 -1.65 -10.50
N ASN A 315 4.33 -1.20 -10.95
CA ASN A 315 5.48 -2.05 -11.26
C ASN A 315 6.28 -2.25 -9.99
N PHE A 316 6.27 -3.48 -9.49
CA PHE A 316 7.07 -3.88 -8.34
C PHE A 316 8.55 -3.92 -8.75
N PRO A 317 9.48 -3.57 -7.86
CA PRO A 317 10.90 -3.65 -8.16
C PRO A 317 11.31 -5.09 -8.46
N GLU A 318 12.14 -5.26 -9.50
CA GLU A 318 12.81 -6.54 -9.74
C GLU A 318 13.92 -6.73 -8.70
N VAL A 319 13.98 -7.92 -8.10
CA VAL A 319 14.93 -8.23 -7.04
C VAL A 319 15.71 -9.49 -7.38
N THR A 320 16.94 -9.55 -6.89
CA THR A 320 17.76 -10.76 -7.00
C THR A 320 17.15 -11.86 -6.15
N THR A 321 16.71 -12.94 -6.80
CA THR A 321 16.16 -14.15 -6.15
C THR A 321 17.16 -15.29 -6.05
N THR A 322 18.40 -15.08 -6.51
CA THR A 322 19.52 -16.02 -6.43
C THR A 322 20.54 -15.52 -5.40
N ALA A 323 21.31 -16.43 -4.82
CA ALA A 323 22.37 -16.06 -3.90
C ALA A 323 23.41 -15.15 -4.57
N LEU A 324 23.94 -14.21 -3.78
CA LEU A 324 25.01 -13.33 -4.23
C LEU A 324 26.35 -14.06 -4.18
N SER A 325 27.16 -13.84 -5.21
CA SER A 325 28.57 -14.22 -5.23
C SER A 325 29.41 -13.15 -4.54
N SER A 326 30.18 -13.52 -3.52
CA SER A 326 31.26 -12.69 -2.97
C SER A 326 32.61 -13.11 -3.57
N SER A 327 33.51 -12.16 -3.78
CA SER A 327 34.88 -12.47 -4.22
C SER A 327 35.82 -12.48 -3.03
N THR A 328 36.63 -13.54 -2.89
CA THR A 328 37.70 -13.62 -1.90
C THR A 328 39.04 -13.70 -2.60
N SER A 329 40.01 -12.89 -2.20
CA SER A 329 41.39 -13.00 -2.66
C SER A 329 42.28 -13.51 -1.52
N THR A 330 43.17 -14.44 -1.86
CA THR A 330 44.21 -14.94 -0.95
C THR A 330 45.56 -14.64 -1.54
N THR A 331 46.45 -14.05 -0.75
CA THR A 331 47.85 -13.81 -1.13
C THR A 331 48.74 -14.90 -0.54
N SER A 332 49.58 -15.49 -1.38
CA SER A 332 50.62 -16.43 -0.98
C SER A 332 52.00 -15.88 -1.36
N VAL A 333 53.00 -16.10 -0.50
CA VAL A 333 54.39 -15.75 -0.78
C VAL A 333 55.12 -17.01 -1.21
N ASN A 334 55.63 -17.01 -2.43
CA ASN A 334 56.40 -18.11 -2.99
C ASN A 334 57.77 -18.23 -2.30
N SER A 335 58.42 -19.39 -2.46
CA SER A 335 59.74 -19.65 -1.89
C SER A 335 60.85 -18.72 -2.43
N ASP A 336 60.61 -18.03 -3.55
CA ASP A 336 61.51 -17.03 -4.15
C ASP A 336 61.21 -15.59 -3.68
N GLY A 337 60.23 -15.39 -2.79
CA GLY A 337 59.81 -14.09 -2.29
C GLY A 337 58.81 -13.34 -3.18
N SER A 338 58.39 -13.91 -4.31
CA SER A 338 57.30 -13.35 -5.13
C SER A 338 55.95 -13.52 -4.44
N VAL A 339 55.05 -12.54 -4.63
CA VAL A 339 53.67 -12.58 -4.12
C VAL A 339 52.74 -13.04 -5.23
N GLU A 340 52.02 -14.13 -5.00
CA GLU A 340 50.93 -14.59 -5.84
C GLU A 340 49.59 -14.22 -5.21
N THR A 341 48.66 -13.72 -6.03
CA THR A 341 47.30 -13.42 -5.62
C THR A 341 46.37 -14.36 -6.36
N ALA A 342 45.75 -15.30 -5.64
CA ALA A 342 44.66 -16.10 -6.17
C ALA A 342 43.33 -15.41 -5.84
N SER A 343 42.43 -15.32 -6.82
CA SER A 343 41.08 -14.80 -6.62
C SER A 343 40.09 -15.94 -6.75
N GLY A 344 39.08 -15.95 -5.90
CA GLY A 344 38.02 -16.95 -5.94
C GLY A 344 36.65 -16.29 -5.78
N VAL A 345 35.64 -16.94 -6.33
CA VAL A 345 34.23 -16.60 -6.14
C VAL A 345 33.66 -17.56 -5.10
N VAL A 346 33.04 -17.00 -4.08
CA VAL A 346 32.34 -17.69 -3.01
C VAL A 346 30.86 -17.39 -3.14
N ILE A 347 30.04 -18.43 -3.29
CA ILE A 347 28.58 -18.31 -3.27
C ILE A 347 28.11 -18.93 -1.97
N VAL A 348 27.42 -18.13 -1.15
CA VAL A 348 26.83 -18.60 0.11
C VAL A 348 25.34 -18.84 -0.10
N ASN A 349 24.93 -20.09 0.01
CA ASN A 349 23.52 -20.50 -0.03
C ASN A 349 23.10 -21.00 1.35
N THR A 350 21.86 -20.74 1.73
CA THR A 350 21.23 -21.38 2.88
C THR A 350 20.12 -22.28 2.37
N ASP A 351 20.14 -23.56 2.75
CA ASP A 351 19.10 -24.50 2.34
C ASP A 351 17.82 -24.38 3.21
N SER A 352 16.81 -25.17 2.88
CA SER A 352 15.51 -25.20 3.57
C SER A 352 15.59 -25.65 5.04
N ALA A 353 16.69 -26.26 5.48
CA ALA A 353 16.94 -26.66 6.86
C ALA A 353 17.77 -25.61 7.64
N GLY A 354 18.08 -24.46 7.01
CA GLY A 354 18.95 -23.44 7.58
C GLY A 354 20.44 -23.79 7.49
N VAL A 355 20.80 -24.82 6.72
CA VAL A 355 22.20 -25.23 6.55
C VAL A 355 22.86 -24.31 5.54
N VAL A 356 23.95 -23.66 5.97
CA VAL A 356 24.78 -22.83 5.11
C VAL A 356 25.69 -23.74 4.27
N THR A 357 25.61 -23.57 2.96
CA THR A 357 26.47 -24.22 1.97
C THR A 357 27.27 -23.14 1.24
N THR A 358 28.55 -23.43 1.04
CA THR A 358 29.48 -22.50 0.40
C THR A 358 30.03 -23.16 -0.85
N THR A 359 29.83 -22.54 -2.01
CA THR A 359 30.46 -22.98 -3.26
C THR A 359 31.62 -22.05 -3.57
N THR A 360 32.83 -22.58 -3.61
CA THR A 360 34.04 -21.81 -3.93
C THR A 360 34.57 -22.23 -5.30
N SER A 361 34.76 -21.27 -6.20
CA SER A 361 35.45 -21.45 -7.49
C SER A 361 36.69 -20.58 -7.51
N ILE A 362 37.85 -21.16 -7.84
CA ILE A 362 39.12 -20.43 -7.98
C ILE A 362 39.20 -19.93 -9.43
N ILE A 363 39.55 -18.66 -9.61
CA ILE A 363 39.73 -18.01 -10.93
C ILE A 363 41.17 -18.19 -11.39
#